data_AF-A0A954UVC6-F1
#
_entry.id   AF-A0A954UVC6-F1
#
_cell.length_a   1.000
_cell.length_b   1.000
_cell.length_c   1.000
_cell.angle_alpha   90.00
_cell.angle_beta   90.00
_cell.angle_gamma   90.00
#
_symmetry.space_group_name_H-M   'P 1'
#
loop_
_entity.id
_entity.type
_entity.pdbx_description
1 polymer ?
#
loop_
_entity_poly.entity_id
_entity_poly.type
_entity_poly.pdbx_seq_one_letter_code
_entity_poly.pdbx_strand_id
1 'polypeptide(L)'
;MLDIERQAMQMLLAGDHPALETLRQQFEQCHVLARDITDVGFFATFEVRRDAPRIHSRQRLVIGDVCADVERLADGCGFLLFVDDGLLQMLECHLWGGDSLPPNARYTRFYYVHRRPPPRVTKTQKRDVEALYSLLEM
;
A
#
# COMPACT_ATOMS: atom_id res chain seq x y z
N MET A 1 14.80 0.13 4.35
CA MET A 1 13.55 0.25 3.57
C MET A 1 13.82 1.21 2.42
N LEU A 2 13.33 0.91 1.23
CA LEU A 2 13.52 1.74 0.03
C LEU A 2 12.58 2.96 0.07
N ASP A 3 12.95 4.04 -0.63
CA ASP A 3 12.16 5.27 -0.65
C ASP A 3 10.76 5.07 -1.23
N ILE A 4 10.62 4.18 -2.22
CA ILE A 4 9.34 3.80 -2.83
C ILE A 4 8.39 3.14 -1.82
N GLU A 5 8.90 2.19 -1.04
CA GLU A 5 8.15 1.50 0.02
C GLU A 5 7.71 2.51 1.08
N ARG A 6 8.63 3.39 1.49
CA ARG A 6 8.34 4.42 2.50
C ARG A 6 7.25 5.38 2.04
N GLN A 7 7.32 5.90 0.81
CA GLN A 7 6.33 6.83 0.28
C GLN A 7 4.95 6.17 0.12
N ALA A 8 4.91 4.95 -0.45
CA ALA A 8 3.66 4.20 -0.56
C ALA A 8 3.04 3.95 0.83
N MET A 9 3.84 3.47 1.78
CA MET A 9 3.37 3.18 3.15
C MET A 9 2.89 4.42 3.89
N GLN A 10 3.56 5.56 3.75
CA GLN A 10 3.11 6.83 4.33
C GLN A 10 1.71 7.21 3.84
N MET A 11 1.41 7.03 2.55
CA MET A 11 0.09 7.30 2.00
C MET A 11 -0.93 6.22 2.40
N LEU A 12 -0.58 4.94 2.30
CA LEU A 12 -1.46 3.82 2.65
C LEU A 12 -1.89 3.87 4.12
N LEU A 13 -1.01 4.35 5.01
CA LEU A 13 -1.26 4.49 6.43
C LEU A 13 -1.78 5.88 6.84
N ALA A 14 -1.99 6.81 5.90
CA ALA A 14 -2.46 8.17 6.23
C ALA A 14 -3.94 8.19 6.62
N GLY A 15 -4.28 8.91 7.69
CA GLY A 15 -5.66 9.05 8.15
C GLY A 15 -5.76 9.00 9.67
N ASP A 16 -6.81 9.61 10.19
CA ASP A 16 -7.10 9.69 11.63
C ASP A 16 -8.07 8.57 12.03
N HIS A 17 -7.53 7.37 12.21
CA HIS A 17 -8.28 6.19 12.65
C HIS A 17 -7.40 5.33 13.58
N PRO A 18 -7.92 4.79 14.71
CA PRO A 18 -7.12 4.02 15.66
C PRO A 18 -6.39 2.81 15.06
N ALA A 19 -7.00 2.14 14.08
CA ALA A 19 -6.34 1.04 13.37
C ALA A 19 -5.13 1.54 12.56
N LEU A 20 -5.25 2.67 11.85
CA LEU A 20 -4.12 3.24 11.09
C LEU A 20 -3.03 3.74 12.02
N GLU A 21 -3.38 4.29 13.19
CA GLU A 21 -2.42 4.68 14.22
C GLU A 21 -1.61 3.48 14.71
N THR A 22 -2.29 2.37 15.01
CA THR A 22 -1.64 1.11 15.39
C THR A 22 -0.72 0.58 14.28
N LEU A 23 -1.16 0.61 13.02
CA LEU A 23 -0.34 0.17 11.89
C LEU A 23 0.87 1.10 11.66
N ARG A 24 0.76 2.40 11.92
CA ARG A 24 1.91 3.33 11.89
C ARG A 24 2.94 2.97 12.95
N GLN A 25 2.50 2.66 14.18
CA GLN A 25 3.40 2.21 15.25
C GLN A 25 4.11 0.90 14.88
N GLN A 26 3.40 -0.05 14.26
CA GLN A 26 4.03 -1.26 13.71
C GLN A 26 5.06 -0.91 12.63
N PHE A 27 4.71 0.00 11.70
CA PHE A 27 5.59 0.39 10.60
C PHE A 27 6.89 1.03 11.08
N GLU A 28 6.83 1.86 12.12
CA GLU A 28 8.01 2.50 12.74
C GLU A 28 9.00 1.49 13.34
N GLN A 29 8.51 0.31 13.74
CA GLN A 29 9.31 -0.71 14.43
C GLN A 29 9.56 -1.97 13.59
N CYS A 30 8.98 -2.04 12.39
CA CYS A 30 9.18 -3.16 11.47
C CYS A 30 10.45 -2.98 10.64
N HIS A 31 10.87 -4.06 9.99
CA HIS A 31 11.83 -3.99 8.90
C HIS A 31 11.37 -4.87 7.74
N VAL A 32 11.96 -4.65 6.57
CA VAL A 32 11.70 -5.49 5.40
C VAL A 32 12.57 -6.74 5.53
N LEU A 33 11.92 -7.88 5.74
CA LEU A 33 12.53 -9.19 5.87
C LEU A 33 13.03 -9.72 4.52
N ALA A 34 12.20 -9.57 3.48
CA ALA A 34 12.49 -10.07 2.14
C ALA A 34 11.93 -9.14 1.06
N ARG A 35 12.59 -9.14 -0.10
CA ARG A 35 12.13 -8.47 -1.32
C ARG A 35 12.18 -9.43 -2.48
N ASP A 36 11.03 -9.64 -3.10
CA ASP A 36 10.92 -10.42 -4.33
C ASP A 36 10.59 -9.46 -5.47
N ILE A 37 11.57 -9.19 -6.32
CA ILE A 37 11.41 -8.32 -7.49
C ILE A 37 11.05 -9.20 -8.69
N THR A 38 10.04 -8.79 -9.43
CA THR A 38 9.55 -9.48 -10.62
C THR A 38 9.53 -8.52 -11.80
N ASP A 39 9.28 -9.04 -12.99
CA ASP A 39 9.11 -8.20 -14.18
C ASP A 39 7.89 -7.28 -14.09
N VAL A 40 6.92 -7.55 -13.21
CA VAL A 40 5.65 -6.80 -13.12
C VAL A 40 5.50 -6.02 -11.80
N GLY A 41 6.57 -5.90 -11.02
CA GLY A 41 6.51 -5.24 -9.72
C GLY A 41 7.42 -5.85 -8.67
N PHE A 42 7.05 -5.71 -7.40
CA PHE A 42 7.78 -6.31 -6.29
C PHE A 42 6.88 -6.61 -5.10
N PHE A 43 7.35 -7.53 -4.26
CA PHE A 43 6.78 -7.80 -2.94
C PHE A 43 7.82 -7.46 -1.88
N ALA A 44 7.43 -6.69 -0.86
CA ALA A 44 8.24 -6.41 0.32
C ALA A 44 7.53 -7.02 1.54
N THR A 45 8.09 -8.10 2.08
CA THR A 45 7.57 -8.77 3.29
C THR A 45 8.11 -8.07 4.53
N PHE A 46 7.23 -7.74 5.47
CA PHE A 46 7.60 -7.11 6.73
C PHE A 46 7.78 -8.14 7.85
N GLU A 47 8.78 -7.93 8.69
CA GLU A 47 8.85 -8.56 10.01
C GLU A 47 8.49 -7.50 11.06
N VAL A 48 7.34 -7.72 11.72
CA VAL A 48 6.86 -6.92 12.84
C VAL A 48 7.15 -7.67 14.13
N ARG A 49 7.53 -6.94 15.19
CA ARG A 49 7.76 -7.54 16.50
C ARG A 49 6.50 -8.25 17.00
N ARG A 50 6.69 -9.41 17.65
CA ARG A 50 5.58 -10.23 18.16
C ARG A 50 4.75 -9.55 19.25
N ASP A 51 5.36 -8.62 19.99
CA ASP A 51 4.73 -7.84 21.06
C ASP A 51 4.16 -6.50 20.56
N ALA A 52 4.21 -6.22 19.26
CA ALA A 52 3.61 -5.03 18.70
C ALA A 52 2.08 -5.04 18.89
N PRO A 53 1.46 -3.86 19.11
CA PRO A 53 0.01 -3.76 19.20
C PRO A 53 -0.62 -4.20 17.88
N ARG A 54 -1.73 -4.96 17.96
CA ARG A 54 -2.46 -5.49 16.80
C ARG A 54 -3.73 -4.70 16.58
N ILE A 55 -4.06 -4.48 15.31
CA ILE A 55 -5.41 -4.01 14.99
C ILE A 55 -6.40 -5.16 15.19
N HIS A 56 -7.61 -4.82 15.60
CA HIS A 56 -8.70 -5.78 15.62
C HIS A 56 -9.34 -5.77 14.23
N SER A 57 -9.21 -6.87 13.49
CA SER A 57 -9.92 -7.06 12.23
C SER A 57 -10.48 -8.47 12.20
N ARG A 58 -11.70 -8.64 11.66
CA ARG A 58 -12.32 -9.97 11.58
C ARG A 58 -11.72 -10.83 10.47
N GLN A 59 -11.01 -10.20 9.52
CA GLN A 59 -10.54 -10.82 8.29
C GLN A 59 -9.17 -10.26 7.89
N ARG A 60 -8.56 -10.86 6.87
CA ARG A 60 -7.39 -10.25 6.23
C ARG A 60 -7.80 -8.93 5.60
N LEU A 61 -7.03 -7.88 5.88
CA LEU A 61 -7.26 -6.53 5.37
C LEU A 61 -6.31 -6.25 4.20
N VAL A 62 -6.86 -5.67 3.13
CA VAL A 62 -6.10 -5.24 1.95
C VAL A 62 -6.42 -3.78 1.65
N ILE A 63 -5.45 -2.89 1.85
CA ILE A 63 -5.56 -1.46 1.53
C ILE A 63 -4.89 -1.22 0.18
N GLY A 64 -5.64 -0.72 -0.81
CA GLY A 64 -5.21 -0.70 -2.21
C GLY A 64 -5.62 0.55 -2.99
N ASP A 65 -5.60 1.70 -2.33
CA ASP A 65 -6.04 2.98 -2.88
C ASP A 65 -4.89 3.93 -3.24
N VAL A 66 -3.63 3.47 -3.23
CA VAL A 66 -2.44 4.25 -3.58
C VAL A 66 -1.80 3.75 -4.87
N CYS A 67 -1.39 4.68 -5.73
CA CYS A 67 -0.74 4.41 -7.00
C CYS A 67 0.39 5.43 -7.22
N ALA A 68 1.27 5.14 -8.18
CA ALA A 68 2.29 6.08 -8.63
C ALA A 68 2.44 6.10 -10.15
N ASP A 69 2.73 7.27 -10.71
CA ASP A 69 3.18 7.40 -12.09
C ASP A 69 4.67 6.98 -12.14
N VAL A 70 5.02 6.17 -13.14
CA VAL A 70 6.37 5.65 -13.34
C VAL A 70 6.88 6.09 -14.71
N GLU A 71 8.09 6.64 -14.76
CA GLU A 71 8.70 7.08 -16.01
C GLU A 71 8.78 5.91 -17.01
N ARG A 72 8.22 6.13 -18.22
CA ARG A 72 8.11 5.16 -19.33
C ARG A 72 7.02 4.09 -19.18
N LEU A 73 6.13 4.19 -18.18
CA LEU A 73 4.93 3.36 -18.08
C LEU A 73 3.68 4.24 -18.25
N ALA A 74 2.77 3.85 -19.14
CA ALA A 74 1.57 4.64 -19.43
C ALA A 74 0.61 4.68 -18.24
N ASP A 75 0.43 3.53 -17.60
CA ASP A 75 -0.53 3.36 -16.50
C ASP A 75 0.11 3.51 -15.11
N GLY A 76 1.44 3.49 -15.02
CA GLY A 76 2.17 3.55 -13.76
C GLY A 76 2.08 2.23 -12.97
N CYS A 77 2.06 2.33 -11.64
CA CYS A 77 1.95 1.17 -10.75
C CYS A 77 0.96 1.39 -9.61
N GLY A 78 0.43 0.30 -9.06
CA GLY A 78 -0.46 0.28 -7.90
C GLY A 78 0.23 -0.34 -6.69
N PHE A 79 -0.22 0.03 -5.49
CA PHE A 79 0.27 -0.54 -4.23
C PHE A 79 -0.86 -1.21 -3.46
N LEU A 80 -0.58 -2.40 -2.94
CA LEU A 80 -1.47 -3.13 -2.04
C LEU A 80 -0.73 -3.40 -0.72
N LEU A 81 -1.32 -2.98 0.39
CA LEU A 81 -0.85 -3.34 1.72
C LEU A 81 -1.72 -4.46 2.28
N PHE A 82 -1.10 -5.59 2.55
CA PHE A 82 -1.69 -6.73 3.23
C PHE A 82 -1.43 -6.65 4.73
N VAL A 83 -2.50 -6.72 5.50
CA VAL A 83 -2.49 -6.82 6.96
C VAL A 83 -3.17 -8.12 7.33
N ASP A 84 -2.49 -8.93 8.13
CA ASP A 84 -2.91 -10.28 8.49
C ASP A 84 -2.73 -10.51 9.98
N ASP A 85 -3.73 -11.11 10.62
CA ASP A 85 -3.81 -11.24 12.08
C ASP A 85 -3.52 -9.91 12.83
N GLY A 86 -3.96 -8.80 12.24
CA GLY A 86 -3.79 -7.45 12.77
C GLY A 86 -2.37 -6.88 12.68
N LEU A 87 -1.45 -7.52 11.95
CA LEU A 87 -0.07 -7.08 11.74
C LEU A 87 0.23 -6.76 10.26
N LEU A 88 1.11 -5.79 10.01
CA LEU A 88 1.69 -5.56 8.68
C LEU A 88 2.36 -6.85 8.19
N GLN A 89 1.98 -7.29 6.99
CA GLN A 89 2.52 -8.52 6.41
C GLN A 89 3.36 -8.23 5.17
N MET A 90 2.77 -7.53 4.18
CA MET A 90 3.40 -7.37 2.88
C MET A 90 2.93 -6.10 2.17
N LEU A 91 3.86 -5.39 1.54
CA LEU A 91 3.56 -4.39 0.52
C LEU A 91 3.82 -4.99 -0.85
N GLU A 92 2.82 -4.98 -1.72
CA GLU A 92 2.94 -5.32 -3.13
C GLU A 92 2.94 -4.03 -3.96
N CYS A 93 3.84 -3.94 -4.91
CA CYS A 93 3.78 -3.03 -6.04
C CYS A 93 3.47 -3.86 -7.29
N HIS A 94 2.47 -3.48 -8.07
CA HIS A 94 2.09 -4.17 -9.30
C HIS A 94 1.91 -3.18 -10.46
N LEU A 95 2.18 -3.66 -11.67
CA LEU A 95 1.85 -2.95 -12.92
C LEU A 95 0.48 -3.37 -13.44
N TRP A 96 -0.11 -2.53 -14.29
CA TRP A 96 -1.30 -2.88 -15.07
C TRP A 96 -0.91 -3.25 -16.50
N GLY A 97 -1.67 -4.16 -17.11
CA GLY A 97 -1.46 -4.56 -18.50
C GLY A 97 -0.27 -5.52 -18.68
N GLY A 98 0.38 -5.43 -19.85
CA GLY A 98 1.49 -6.30 -20.25
C GLY A 98 2.88 -5.66 -20.15
N ASP A 99 2.99 -4.53 -19.44
CA ASP A 99 4.25 -3.81 -19.27
C ASP A 99 5.20 -4.53 -18.30
N SER A 100 6.49 -4.19 -18.38
CA SER A 100 7.51 -4.64 -17.44
C SER A 100 8.13 -3.48 -16.67
N LEU A 101 8.45 -3.70 -15.40
CA LEU A 101 9.05 -2.72 -14.52
C LEU A 101 10.48 -2.41 -14.97
N PRO A 102 10.81 -1.15 -15.28
CA PRO A 102 12.17 -0.81 -15.67
C PRO A 102 13.16 -1.09 -14.52
N PRO A 103 14.37 -1.61 -14.78
CA PRO A 103 15.37 -1.91 -13.74
C PRO A 103 15.75 -0.71 -12.85
N ASN A 104 15.62 0.51 -13.38
CA ASN A 104 15.79 1.77 -12.67
C ASN A 104 14.49 2.58 -12.71
N ALA A 105 13.38 1.95 -12.33
CA ALA A 105 12.06 2.59 -12.31
C ALA A 105 12.11 3.90 -11.50
N ARG A 106 11.67 4.99 -12.13
CA ARG A 106 11.59 6.30 -11.51
C ARG A 106 10.13 6.63 -11.26
N TYR A 107 9.75 6.67 -9.99
CA TYR A 107 8.43 7.03 -9.52
C TYR A 107 8.36 8.55 -9.42
N THR A 108 7.44 9.18 -10.15
CA THR A 108 7.43 10.64 -10.32
C THR A 108 6.32 11.31 -9.51
N ARG A 109 5.20 10.63 -9.31
CA ARG A 109 4.06 11.17 -8.57
C ARG A 109 3.23 10.07 -7.94
N PHE A 110 3.02 10.14 -6.63
CA PHE A 110 2.06 9.29 -5.94
C PHE A 110 0.70 9.97 -5.83
N TYR A 111 -0.37 9.19 -5.84
CA TYR A 111 -1.74 9.66 -5.76
C TYR A 111 -2.65 8.57 -5.20
N TYR A 112 -3.81 8.99 -4.70
CA TYR A 112 -4.90 8.09 -4.37
C TYR A 112 -5.78 7.81 -5.59
N VAL A 113 -6.46 6.67 -5.55
CA VAL A 113 -7.50 6.33 -6.52
C VAL A 113 -8.84 6.14 -5.83
N HIS A 114 -9.85 6.87 -6.30
CA HIS A 114 -11.21 6.65 -5.85
C HIS A 114 -11.90 5.68 -6.81
N ARG A 115 -12.40 4.56 -6.27
CA ARG A 115 -13.21 3.58 -7.01
C ARG A 115 -14.67 3.84 -6.69
N ARG A 116 -15.37 4.50 -7.61
CA ARG A 116 -16.82 4.69 -7.50
C ARG A 116 -17.54 3.79 -8.50
N PRO A 117 -18.72 3.25 -8.18
CA PRO A 117 -19.61 2.64 -9.17
C PRO A 117 -20.22 3.73 -10.09
N PRO A 118 -20.37 3.52 -11.40
CA PRO A 118 -19.77 2.45 -12.23
C PRO A 118 -18.25 2.63 -12.33
N PRO A 119 -17.44 1.58 -12.62
CA PRO A 119 -16.00 1.55 -12.36
C PRO A 119 -15.26 2.66 -13.10
N ARG A 120 -15.14 3.80 -12.43
CA ARG A 120 -14.34 4.94 -12.83
C ARG A 120 -13.27 5.10 -11.77
N VAL A 121 -12.03 5.04 -12.22
CA VAL A 121 -10.86 5.30 -11.39
C VAL A 121 -10.51 6.76 -11.57
N THR A 122 -10.64 7.54 -10.50
CA THR A 122 -10.22 8.95 -10.51
C THR A 122 -8.92 9.08 -9.73
N LYS A 123 -7.86 9.55 -10.40
CA LYS A 123 -6.59 9.92 -9.76
C LYS A 123 -6.79 11.21 -8.95
N THR A 124 -6.38 11.24 -7.68
CA THR A 124 -6.62 12.36 -6.77
C THR A 124 -5.56 12.45 -5.68
N GLN A 125 -5.36 13.63 -5.09
CA GLN A 125 -4.50 13.82 -3.91
C GLN A 125 -5.29 13.77 -2.58
N LYS A 126 -6.62 13.87 -2.67
CA LYS A 126 -7.51 13.68 -1.52
C LYS A 126 -7.88 12.20 -1.45
N ARG A 127 -7.69 11.57 -0.28
CA ARG A 127 -8.06 10.18 0.01
C ARG A 127 -9.57 10.04 0.28
N ASP A 128 -10.16 8.92 -0.08
CA ASP A 128 -11.54 8.56 0.26
C ASP A 128 -11.57 7.94 1.67
N VAL A 129 -11.57 8.80 2.68
CA VAL A 129 -11.48 8.37 4.09
C VAL A 129 -12.69 7.56 4.53
N GLU A 130 -13.88 7.84 3.99
CA GLU A 130 -15.11 7.11 4.33
C GLU A 130 -15.03 5.67 3.83
N ALA A 131 -14.58 5.46 2.58
CA ALA A 131 -14.37 4.13 2.03
C ALA A 131 -13.31 3.35 2.81
N LEU A 132 -12.20 4.00 3.18
CA LEU A 132 -11.15 3.39 3.98
C LEU A 132 -11.64 2.97 5.37
N TYR A 133 -12.37 3.84 6.07
CA TYR A 133 -12.79 3.54 7.44
C TYR A 133 -13.84 2.44 7.46
N SER A 134 -14.76 2.46 6.49
CA SER A 134 -15.71 1.35 6.28
C SER A 134 -14.98 0.02 6.10
N LEU A 135 -13.87 -0.01 5.35
CA LEU A 135 -13.03 -1.20 5.18
C LEU A 135 -12.35 -1.64 6.50
N LEU A 136 -11.91 -0.69 7.33
CA LEU A 136 -11.22 -0.97 8.60
C LEU A 136 -12.16 -1.50 9.70
N GLU A 137 -13.46 -1.29 9.56
CA GLU A 137 -14.49 -1.69 10.54
C GLU A 137 -15.16 -3.05 10.24
N MET A 138 -14.83 -3.68 9.10
CA MET A 138 -15.35 -5.00 8.69
C MET A 138 -14.77 -6.14 9.54
#